data_AF-A0A1I2U0M6-F1
#
_entry.id   AF-A0A1I2U0M6-F1
#
_cell.length_a   1.000
_cell.length_b   1.000
_cell.length_c   1.000
_cell.angle_alpha   90.00
_cell.angle_beta   90.00
_cell.angle_gamma   90.00
#
_symmetry.space_group_name_H-M   'P 1'
#
loop_
_entity.id
_entity.type
_entity.pdbx_description
1 polymer ?
#
loop_
_entity_poly.entity_id
_entity_poly.type
_entity_poly.pdbx_seq_one_letter_code
_entity_poly.pdbx_strand_id
1 'polypeptide(L)' 'MTISEMLAATVSMARTLNLEFVETMPDKAVVALPDQSDFHDHVGGPHAGA' A
#
# COMPACT_ATOMS: atom_id res chain seq x y z
N MET A 1 -1.08 -18.11 -6.16
CA MET A 1 -0.67 -16.71 -6.02
C MET A 1 -1.88 -15.85 -6.34
N THR A 2 -2.38 -15.09 -5.39
CA THR A 2 -3.45 -14.10 -5.62
C THR A 2 -2.86 -12.89 -6.34
N ILE A 3 -3.72 -12.04 -6.93
CA ILE A 3 -3.24 -10.82 -7.59
C ILE A 3 -2.55 -9.87 -6.60
N SER A 4 -3.00 -9.84 -5.35
CA SER A 4 -2.37 -9.10 -4.25
C SER A 4 -0.95 -9.59 -3.97
N GLU A 5 -0.76 -10.91 -3.88
CA GLU A 5 0.56 -11.51 -3.69
C GLU A 5 1.49 -11.22 -4.87
N MET A 6 0.98 -11.26 -6.10
CA MET A 6 1.73 -10.89 -7.30
C MET A 6 2.14 -9.42 -7.28
N LEU A 7 1.23 -8.51 -6.95
CA LEU A 7 1.50 -7.07 -6.88
C LEU A 7 2.56 -6.75 -5.82
N ALA A 8 2.43 -7.29 -4.61
CA ALA A 8 3.43 -7.12 -3.56
C ALA A 8 4.81 -7.68 -3.98
N ALA A 9 4.85 -8.81 -4.69
CA ALA A 9 6.09 -9.41 -5.15
C ALA A 9 6.78 -8.60 -6.26
N THR A 10 6.00 -7.96 -7.15
CA THR A 10 6.52 -7.34 -8.38
C THR A 10 6.65 -5.83 -8.30
N VAL A 11 5.85 -5.16 -7.47
CA VAL A 11 5.87 -3.71 -7.26
C VAL A 11 6.53 -3.43 -5.92
N SER A 12 7.79 -2.99 -5.93
CA SER A 12 8.56 -2.74 -4.70
C SER A 12 7.85 -1.76 -3.76
N MET A 13 7.23 -0.72 -4.32
CA MET A 13 6.52 0.32 -3.56
C MET A 13 5.37 -0.25 -2.71
N ALA A 14 4.66 -1.29 -3.18
CA ALA A 14 3.59 -1.92 -2.39
C ALA A 14 4.13 -2.56 -1.09
N ARG A 15 5.35 -3.09 -1.12
CA ARG A 15 6.04 -3.61 0.08
C ARG A 15 6.65 -2.51 0.91
N THR A 16 7.27 -1.50 0.28
CA THR A 16 7.84 -0.35 1.00
C THR A 16 6.79 0.31 1.87
N LEU A 17 5.59 0.55 1.32
CA LEU A 17 4.48 1.20 2.02
C LEU A 17 3.67 0.24 2.90
N ASN A 18 4.00 -1.05 2.91
CA ASN A 18 3.27 -2.09 3.64
C ASN A 18 1.76 -2.09 3.33
N LEU A 19 1.39 -2.04 2.05
CA LEU A 19 -0.02 -1.99 1.63
C LEU A 19 -0.77 -3.29 1.99
N GLU A 20 -1.95 -3.16 2.58
CA GLU A 20 -2.83 -4.27 2.92
C GLU A 20 -3.99 -4.37 1.94
N PHE A 21 -4.05 -5.45 1.17
CA PHE A 21 -5.11 -5.68 0.18
C PHE A 21 -6.33 -6.30 0.85
N VAL A 22 -7.35 -5.48 1.11
CA VAL A 22 -8.60 -5.87 1.80
C VAL A 22 -9.57 -6.56 0.83
N GLU A 23 -9.66 -6.07 -0.41
CA GLU A 23 -10.54 -6.63 -1.45
C GLU A 23 -9.86 -6.51 -2.81
N THR A 24 -9.94 -7.56 -3.64
CA THR A 24 -9.51 -7.53 -5.04
C THR A 24 -10.56 -8.17 -5.93
N MET A 25 -11.14 -7.38 -6.81
CA MET A 25 -12.11 -7.76 -7.84
C MET A 25 -11.56 -7.36 -9.22
N PRO A 26 -12.15 -7.85 -10.32
CA PRO A 26 -11.70 -7.50 -11.68
C PRO A 26 -11.70 -6.00 -11.99
N ASP A 27 -12.56 -5.21 -11.34
CA ASP A 27 -12.78 -3.77 -11.60
C ASP A 27 -12.58 -2.87 -10.37
N LYS A 28 -12.34 -3.46 -9.19
CA LYS A 28 -12.20 -2.73 -7.92
C LYS A 28 -11.14 -3.38 -7.03
N ALA A 29 -10.35 -2.56 -6.37
CA ALA A 29 -9.55 -2.99 -5.23
C ALA A 29 -9.80 -2.05 -4.04
N VAL A 30 -9.82 -2.61 -2.84
CA VAL A 30 -9.78 -1.85 -1.59
C VAL A 30 -8.45 -2.17 -0.91
N VAL A 31 -7.68 -1.14 -0.64
CA VAL A 31 -6.35 -1.24 -0.04
C VAL A 31 -6.28 -0.32 1.16
N ALA A 32 -5.71 -0.81 2.27
CA ALA A 32 -5.37 0.03 3.40
C ALA A 32 -3.87 0.39 3.33
N LEU A 33 -3.56 1.65 3.62
CA LEU A 33 -2.22 2.16 3.86
C LEU A 33 -2.05 2.32 5.38
N PRO A 34 -1.33 1.43 6.06
CA PRO A 34 -1.10 1.55 7.49
C PRO A 34 -0.28 2.79 7.83
N ASP A 35 -0.69 3.50 8.88
CA ASP A 35 0.05 4.64 9.38
C ASP A 35 1.41 4.20 9.94
N GLN A 36 2.48 4.79 9.42
CA GLN A 36 3.86 4.46 9.75
C GLN A 36 4.67 5.76 9.80
N SER A 37 5.36 6.01 10.92
CA SER A 37 6.11 7.24 11.16
C SER A 37 7.18 7.52 10.10
N ASP A 38 7.76 6.47 9.52
CA ASP A 38 8.80 6.56 8.49
C ASP A 38 8.28 7.17 7.17
N PHE A 39 6.95 7.20 6.98
CA PHE A 39 6.28 7.78 5.82
C PHE A 39 5.46 9.03 6.17
N HIS A 40 5.72 9.64 7.32
CA HIS A 40 5.19 10.94 7.64
C HIS A 40 5.93 12.04 6.87
N ASP A 41 5.21 13.09 6.52
CA ASP A 41 5.80 14.29 5.96
C ASP A 41 6.40 15.20 7.04
N HIS A 42 6.88 16.37 6.62
CA HIS A 42 7.49 17.36 7.50
C HIS A 42 6.51 17.99 8.52
N VAL A 43 5.20 17.77 8.40
CA VAL A 43 4.19 18.20 9.37
C VAL A 43 3.65 17.05 10.22
N GLY A 44 4.18 15.83 10.05
CA GLY A 44 3.81 14.65 10.82
C GLY A 44 2.54 13.96 10.35
N GLY A 45 2.04 14.26 9.14
CA GLY A 45 0.90 13.57 8.52
C GLY A 45 1.34 12.58 7.45
N PRO A 46 0.42 11.77 6.88
CA PRO A 46 0.74 10.88 5.77
C PRO A 46 1.33 11.65 4.59
N HIS A 47 2.50 11.23 4.11
CA HIS A 47 3.11 11.85 2.95
C HIS A 47 2.23 11.71 1.71
N ALA A 48 2.03 12.78 0.94
CA ALA A 48 1.14 12.76 -0.23
C ALA A 48 1.59 11.81 -1.36
N GLY A 49 2.86 11.42 -1.37
CA GLY A 49 3.42 10.40 -2.27
C GLY A 49 3.37 8.96 -1.73
N ALA A 50 2.86 8.76 -0.52
CA ALA A 50 2.58 7.44 0.05
C ALA A 50 1.23 6.89 -0.43
#